data_AF-A0A4S5CDQ2-F1
#
_entry.id   AF-A0A4S5CDQ2-F1
#
_cell.length_a   1.000
_cell.length_b   1.000
_cell.length_c   1.000
_cell.angle_alpha   90.00
_cell.angle_beta   90.00
_cell.angle_gamma   90.00
#
_symmetry.space_group_name_H-M   'P 1'
#
loop_
_entity.id
_entity.type
_entity.pdbx_description
1 polymer ?
#
loop_
_entity_poly.entity_id
_entity_poly.type
_entity_poly.pdbx_seq_one_letter_code
_entity_poly.pdbx_strand_id
1 'polypeptide(L)'
;MSTIADVRLDLPAVFQAFTFIGCGSRPTQNCKQITVAPEEIAPFIDALKSVDRLDLIEETLQDLAMRADGTLLKSASPPLTDFAKVVKQLSATPRTLLQALELWESTDCSEVMIDFIDLNQPSSLKKSKAY
;
A
#
# COMPACT_ATOMS: atom_id res chain seq x y z
N MET A 1 -16.95 5.42 -1.26
CA MET A 1 -15.58 5.21 -1.76
C MET A 1 -14.64 5.72 -0.70
N SER A 2 -13.64 4.92 -0.35
CA SER A 2 -12.62 5.27 0.63
C SER A 2 -11.66 6.27 0.00
N THR A 3 -11.16 7.23 0.78
CA THR A 3 -10.23 8.26 0.27
C THR A 3 -8.93 8.23 1.07
N ILE A 4 -7.84 8.69 0.45
CA ILE A 4 -6.54 8.77 1.13
C ILE A 4 -6.53 9.86 2.22
N ALA A 5 -7.50 10.79 2.20
CA ALA A 5 -7.58 11.90 3.14
C ALA A 5 -7.77 11.44 4.60
N ASP A 6 -8.33 10.25 4.80
CA ASP A 6 -8.58 9.65 6.12
C ASP A 6 -7.41 8.78 6.63
N VAL A 7 -6.27 8.77 5.90
CA VAL A 7 -5.12 7.92 6.21
C VAL A 7 -4.02 8.71 6.93
N ARG A 8 -3.34 8.07 7.88
CA ARG A 8 -2.14 8.64 8.54
C ARG A 8 -0.90 8.48 7.66
N LEU A 9 -0.58 9.54 6.92
CA LEU A 9 0.66 9.65 6.14
C LEU A 9 1.88 10.01 7.01
N ASP A 10 1.66 10.34 8.28
CA ASP A 10 2.71 10.50 9.29
C ASP A 10 3.15 9.16 9.92
N LEU A 11 2.62 8.05 9.41
CA LEU A 11 3.02 6.68 9.73
C LEU A 11 3.60 5.97 8.50
N PRO A 12 4.44 4.93 8.70
CA PRO A 12 5.03 4.20 7.59
C PRO A 12 3.96 3.46 6.77
N ALA A 13 4.16 3.42 5.45
CA ALA A 13 3.37 2.59 4.56
C ALA A 13 4.17 1.34 4.15
N VAL A 14 3.48 0.21 4.02
CA VAL A 14 4.12 -1.06 3.60
C VAL A 14 3.67 -1.40 2.19
N PHE A 15 4.62 -1.71 1.31
CA PHE A 15 4.35 -2.14 -0.06
C PHE A 15 4.79 -3.58 -0.25
N GLN A 16 3.98 -4.37 -0.93
CA GLN A 16 4.28 -5.77 -1.22
C GLN A 16 3.69 -6.18 -2.58
N ALA A 17 4.46 -6.93 -3.36
CA ALA A 17 3.97 -7.47 -4.62
C ALA A 17 3.17 -8.76 -4.43
N PHE A 18 2.09 -8.86 -5.21
CA PHE A 18 1.20 -10.00 -5.25
C PHE A 18 1.04 -10.51 -6.68
N THR A 19 0.81 -11.82 -6.77
CA THR A 19 0.42 -12.50 -8.01
C THR A 19 -1.03 -12.93 -7.89
N PHE A 20 -1.83 -12.54 -8.88
CA PHE A 20 -3.21 -12.99 -9.02
C PHE A 20 -3.25 -14.41 -9.58
N ILE A 21 -3.92 -15.32 -8.88
CA ILE A 21 -4.02 -16.75 -9.23
C ILE A 21 -5.46 -17.17 -9.58
N GLY A 22 -6.25 -16.25 -10.14
CA GLY A 22 -7.62 -16.52 -10.62
C GLY A 22 -8.71 -16.35 -9.57
N CYS A 23 -8.53 -16.92 -8.36
CA CYS A 23 -9.52 -16.83 -7.26
C CYS A 23 -9.07 -15.95 -6.09
N GLY A 24 -7.91 -15.30 -6.21
CA GLY A 24 -7.36 -14.41 -5.21
C GLY A 24 -5.91 -14.07 -5.51
N SER A 25 -5.32 -13.21 -4.69
CA SER A 25 -3.93 -12.78 -4.81
C SER A 25 -3.07 -13.44 -3.73
N ARG A 26 -1.85 -13.81 -4.06
CA ARG A 26 -0.88 -14.37 -3.09
C ARG A 26 0.39 -13.53 -3.07
N PRO A 27 1.01 -13.34 -1.90
CA PRO A 27 2.28 -12.65 -1.81
C PRO A 27 3.35 -13.47 -2.53
N THR A 28 4.17 -12.81 -3.34
CA THR A 28 5.23 -13.48 -4.09
C THR A 28 6.38 -13.82 -3.14
N GLN A 29 6.74 -15.10 -3.01
CA GLN A 29 7.77 -15.56 -2.06
C GLN A 29 9.15 -14.92 -2.30
N ASN A 30 9.42 -14.49 -3.54
CA ASN A 30 10.69 -13.88 -3.94
C ASN A 30 10.69 -12.35 -3.82
N CYS A 31 9.55 -11.74 -3.53
CA CYS A 31 9.41 -10.29 -3.45
C CYS A 31 9.26 -9.88 -1.99
N LYS A 32 10.31 -9.27 -1.43
CA LYS A 32 10.26 -8.74 -0.07
C LYS A 32 9.29 -7.58 0.02
N GLN A 33 8.58 -7.51 1.14
CA GLN A 33 7.88 -6.30 1.55
C GLN A 33 8.90 -5.17 1.74
N ILE A 34 8.51 -3.96 1.37
CA ILE A 34 9.27 -2.75 1.67
C ILE A 34 8.43 -1.85 2.57
N THR A 35 9.10 -1.19 3.50
CA THR A 35 8.47 -0.18 4.35
C THR A 35 9.02 1.17 3.94
N VAL A 36 8.13 2.09 3.59
CA VAL A 36 8.46 3.48 3.27
C VAL A 36 8.15 4.32 4.50
N ALA A 37 9.11 5.17 4.88
CA ALA A 37 8.98 6.00 6.06
C ALA A 37 7.96 7.14 5.84
N PRO A 38 7.36 7.68 6.92
CA PRO A 38 6.41 8.81 6.85
C PRO A 38 6.92 10.01 6.04
N GLU A 39 8.19 10.35 6.21
CA GLU A 39 8.85 11.47 5.55
C GLU A 39 8.99 11.29 4.03
N GLU A 40 8.92 10.05 3.54
CA GLU A 40 8.98 9.73 2.12
C GLU A 40 7.59 9.47 1.53
N ILE A 41 6.64 8.97 2.33
CA ILE A 41 5.29 8.64 1.85
C ILE A 41 4.46 9.90 1.56
N ALA A 42 4.52 10.92 2.42
CA ALA A 42 3.74 12.14 2.21
C ALA A 42 4.12 12.87 0.90
N PRO A 43 5.42 13.13 0.61
CA PRO A 43 5.83 13.68 -0.69
C PRO A 43 5.48 12.80 -1.88
N PHE A 44 5.50 11.48 -1.71
CA PHE A 44 5.09 10.54 -2.76
C PHE A 44 3.61 10.66 -3.11
N ILE A 45 2.72 10.74 -2.10
CA ILE A 45 1.28 10.94 -2.31
C ILE A 45 1.02 12.32 -2.95
N ASP A 46 1.73 13.36 -2.52
CA ASP A 46 1.60 14.69 -3.12
C ASP A 46 2.10 14.70 -4.58
N ALA A 47 3.15 13.94 -4.90
CA ALA A 47 3.60 13.76 -6.28
C ALA A 47 2.53 13.05 -7.12
N LEU A 48 1.88 12.00 -6.62
CA LEU A 48 0.76 11.35 -7.31
C LEU A 48 -0.41 12.31 -7.58
N LYS A 49 -0.76 13.14 -6.60
CA LYS A 49 -1.76 14.21 -6.78
C LYS A 49 -1.35 15.20 -7.86
N SER A 50 -0.08 15.61 -7.88
CA SER A 50 0.42 16.61 -8.84
C SER A 50 0.36 16.15 -10.30
N VAL A 51 0.37 14.84 -10.55
CA VAL A 51 0.24 14.25 -11.88
C VAL A 51 -1.17 13.72 -12.17
N ASP A 52 -2.15 14.01 -11.30
CA ASP A 52 -3.53 13.54 -11.40
C ASP A 52 -3.66 12.01 -11.44
N ARG A 53 -2.76 11.30 -10.72
CA ARG A 53 -2.73 9.83 -10.65
C ARG A 53 -2.93 9.26 -9.25
N LEU A 54 -3.58 10.03 -8.37
CA LEU A 54 -3.97 9.55 -7.04
C LEU A 54 -5.08 8.46 -7.13
N ASP A 55 -5.84 8.48 -8.22
CA ASP A 55 -6.84 7.47 -8.60
C ASP A 55 -6.33 6.04 -8.46
N LEU A 56 -5.07 5.77 -8.81
CA LEU A 56 -4.43 4.46 -8.66
C LEU A 56 -4.55 3.89 -7.25
N ILE A 57 -4.46 4.74 -6.24
CA ILE A 57 -4.57 4.34 -4.84
C ILE A 57 -6.03 4.38 -4.40
N GLU A 58 -6.76 5.46 -4.70
CA GLU A 58 -8.12 5.66 -4.17
C GLU A 58 -9.16 4.72 -4.78
N GLU A 59 -9.06 4.38 -6.06
CA GLU A 59 -10.00 3.44 -6.71
C GLU A 59 -9.84 2.00 -6.20
N THR A 60 -8.64 1.66 -5.73
CA THR A 60 -8.32 0.32 -5.22
C THR A 60 -8.25 0.26 -3.71
N LEU A 61 -8.56 1.37 -3.02
CA LEU A 61 -8.51 1.47 -1.57
C LEU A 61 -9.65 0.67 -0.94
N GLN A 62 -9.31 -0.17 0.02
CA GLN A 62 -10.22 -1.02 0.78
C GLN A 62 -10.03 -0.78 2.28
N ASP A 63 -11.14 -0.69 3.01
CA ASP A 63 -11.16 -0.33 4.44
C ASP A 63 -11.03 -1.52 5.41
N LEU A 64 -10.89 -2.76 4.91
CA LEU A 64 -11.10 -3.99 5.70
C LEU A 64 -9.86 -4.87 5.88
N ALA A 65 -8.67 -4.29 5.98
CA ALA A 65 -7.49 -5.04 6.37
C ALA A 65 -7.20 -4.86 7.87
N MET A 66 -7.05 -5.96 8.60
CA MET A 66 -6.66 -5.95 10.01
C MET A 66 -5.49 -6.91 10.20
N ARG A 67 -4.41 -6.40 10.79
CA ARG A 67 -3.26 -7.24 11.16
C ARG A 67 -3.61 -8.15 12.32
N ALA A 68 -2.80 -9.19 12.50
CA ALA A 68 -2.93 -10.14 13.61
C ALA A 68 -2.81 -9.47 14.99
N ASP A 69 -2.15 -8.32 15.08
CA ASP A 69 -2.03 -7.52 16.30
C ASP A 69 -3.24 -6.59 16.56
N GLY A 70 -4.24 -6.60 15.67
CA GLY A 70 -5.44 -5.76 15.77
C GLY A 70 -5.30 -4.37 15.14
N THR A 71 -4.17 -4.06 14.50
CA THR A 71 -3.99 -2.81 13.77
C THR A 71 -4.88 -2.81 12.54
N LEU A 72 -5.75 -1.82 12.43
CA LEU A 72 -6.55 -1.58 11.24
C LEU A 72 -5.71 -0.89 10.16
N LEU A 73 -5.89 -1.34 8.94
CA LEU A 73 -5.19 -0.87 7.76
C LEU A 73 -6.20 -0.48 6.70
N LYS A 74 -5.88 0.60 6.00
CA LYS A 74 -6.44 0.89 4.68
C LYS A 74 -5.46 0.37 3.65
N SER A 75 -5.91 -0.59 2.86
CA SER A 75 -5.06 -1.27 1.88
C SER A 75 -5.50 -0.89 0.47
N ALA A 76 -4.56 -0.48 -0.38
CA ALA A 76 -4.80 -0.30 -1.81
C ALA A 76 -4.15 -1.45 -2.59
N SER A 77 -4.73 -1.81 -3.73
CA SER A 77 -4.22 -2.90 -4.58
C SER A 77 -4.19 -2.55 -6.07
N PRO A 78 -3.46 -1.50 -6.49
CA PRO A 78 -3.34 -1.17 -7.90
C PRO A 78 -2.64 -2.27 -8.73
N PRO A 79 -2.98 -2.39 -10.02
CA PRO A 79 -2.21 -3.21 -10.96
C PRO A 79 -0.74 -2.76 -11.02
N LEU A 80 0.19 -3.71 -10.94
CA LEU A 80 1.62 -3.44 -10.91
C LEU A 80 2.07 -2.66 -12.15
N THR A 81 1.56 -3.01 -13.33
CA THR A 81 1.93 -2.38 -14.60
C THR A 81 1.60 -0.90 -14.63
N ASP A 82 0.39 -0.52 -14.20
CA ASP A 82 -0.05 0.87 -14.21
C ASP A 82 0.61 1.67 -13.10
N PHE A 83 0.73 1.06 -11.92
CA PHE A 83 1.43 1.65 -10.78
C PHE A 83 2.90 1.92 -11.11
N ALA A 84 3.65 0.94 -11.62
CA ALA A 84 5.07 1.10 -11.95
C ALA A 84 5.30 2.17 -13.02
N LYS A 85 4.44 2.23 -14.04
CA LYS A 85 4.53 3.23 -15.12
C LYS A 85 4.43 4.66 -14.58
N VAL A 86 3.52 4.92 -13.65
CA VAL A 86 3.36 6.23 -13.02
C VAL A 86 4.49 6.52 -12.05
N VAL A 87 4.76 5.58 -11.14
CA VAL A 87 5.72 5.78 -10.05
C VAL A 87 7.14 6.02 -10.54
N LYS A 88 7.55 5.42 -11.66
CA LYS A 88 8.84 5.67 -12.30
C LYS A 88 8.98 7.09 -12.88
N GLN A 89 7.87 7.81 -13.10
CA GLN A 89 7.88 9.17 -13.65
C GLN A 89 7.85 10.24 -12.56
N LEU A 90 7.54 9.88 -11.31
CA LEU A 90 7.46 10.85 -10.22
C LEU A 90 8.86 11.22 -9.71
N SER A 91 9.05 12.50 -9.43
CA SER A 91 10.31 13.03 -8.88
C SER A 91 10.54 12.68 -7.41
N ALA A 92 9.48 12.38 -6.67
CA ALA A 92 9.51 12.13 -5.22
C ALA A 92 9.31 10.66 -4.85
N THR A 93 9.59 9.73 -5.78
CA THR A 93 9.48 8.30 -5.48
C THR A 93 10.59 7.85 -4.53
N PRO A 94 10.26 7.13 -3.44
CA PRO A 94 11.27 6.52 -2.58
C PRO A 94 12.17 5.58 -3.39
N ARG A 95 13.49 5.69 -3.24
CA ARG A 95 14.45 4.88 -4.03
C ARG A 95 14.26 3.38 -3.80
N THR A 96 13.91 3.01 -2.56
CA THR A 96 13.60 1.63 -2.17
C THR A 96 12.40 1.09 -2.95
N LEU A 97 11.39 1.92 -3.22
CA LEU A 97 10.23 1.56 -4.03
C LEU A 97 10.59 1.38 -5.51
N LEU A 98 11.42 2.26 -6.09
CA LEU A 98 11.89 2.09 -7.47
C LEU A 98 12.64 0.77 -7.68
N GLN A 99 13.57 0.45 -6.78
CA GLN A 99 14.34 -0.81 -6.84
C GLN A 99 13.43 -2.03 -6.68
N ALA A 100 12.42 -1.94 -5.82
CA ALA A 100 11.47 -3.01 -5.63
C ALA A 100 10.59 -3.21 -6.87
N LEU A 101 10.13 -2.14 -7.51
CA LEU A 101 9.32 -2.20 -8.73
C LEU A 101 10.08 -2.89 -9.87
N GLU A 102 11.36 -2.57 -10.07
CA GLU A 102 12.20 -3.24 -11.08
C GLU A 102 12.27 -4.75 -10.84
N LEU A 103 12.41 -5.17 -9.57
CA LEU A 103 12.40 -6.58 -9.21
C LEU A 103 11.02 -7.21 -9.46
N TRP A 104 9.95 -6.53 -9.07
CA TRP A 104 8.57 -7.04 -9.18
C TRP A 104 8.14 -7.18 -10.63
N GLU A 105 8.50 -6.25 -11.51
CA GLU A 105 8.23 -6.32 -12.95
C GLU A 105 9.00 -7.45 -13.66
N SER A 106 10.18 -7.81 -13.14
CA SER A 106 10.95 -8.96 -13.64
C SER A 106 10.43 -10.32 -13.14
N THR A 107 9.40 -10.29 -12.28
CA THR A 107 8.76 -11.46 -11.68
C THR A 107 7.31 -11.57 -12.17
N ASP A 108 6.65 -12.71 -11.96
CA ASP A 108 5.24 -12.94 -12.32
C ASP A 108 4.25 -12.21 -11.38
N CYS A 109 4.55 -10.97 -10.99
CA CYS A 109 3.71 -10.16 -10.12
C CYS A 109 2.69 -9.37 -10.95
N SER A 110 1.46 -9.26 -10.46
CA SER A 110 0.36 -8.58 -11.15
C SER A 110 -0.13 -7.33 -10.43
N GLU A 111 0.07 -7.26 -9.11
CA GLU A 111 -0.52 -6.22 -8.25
C GLU A 111 0.48 -5.78 -7.18
N VAL A 112 0.34 -4.53 -6.73
CA VAL A 112 1.05 -4.01 -5.55
C VAL A 112 0.04 -3.76 -4.45
N MET A 113 0.21 -4.41 -3.32
CA MET A 113 -0.54 -4.12 -2.11
C MET A 113 0.17 -3.00 -1.34
N ILE A 114 -0.58 -1.98 -0.94
CA ILE A 114 -0.10 -0.82 -0.18
C ILE A 114 -0.92 -0.71 1.10
N ASP A 115 -0.29 -0.99 2.24
CA ASP A 115 -0.93 -0.93 3.55
C ASP A 115 -0.61 0.38 4.25
N PHE A 116 -1.64 1.16 4.54
CA PHE A 116 -1.57 2.36 5.37
C PHE A 116 -2.27 2.14 6.71
N ILE A 117 -1.78 2.76 7.78
CA ILE A 117 -2.38 2.62 9.12
C ILE A 117 -3.62 3.52 9.24
N ASP A 118 -4.74 2.94 9.66
CA ASP A 118 -5.98 3.68 10.00
C ASP A 118 -6.16 3.76 11.52
N LEU A 119 -6.41 4.97 12.04
CA LEU A 119 -6.71 5.22 13.46
C LEU A 119 -8.05 5.93 13.69
N ASN A 120 -8.83 6.23 12.65
CA ASN A 120 -10.12 6.89 12.81
C ASN A 120 -11.22 5.93 13.32
N GLN A 121 -10.88 4.67 13.55
CA GLN A 121 -11.73 3.74 14.29
C GLN A 121 -11.10 3.43 15.66
N PRO A 122 -11.84 3.60 16.77
CA PRO A 122 -11.35 3.18 18.06
C PRO A 122 -11.04 1.70 17.99
N SER A 123 -9.79 1.33 18.31
CA SER A 123 -9.35 -0.04 18.48
C SER A 123 -10.29 -0.74 19.46
N SER A 124 -11.36 -1.35 18.95
CA SER A 124 -12.36 -2.06 19.74
C SER A 124 -11.86 -3.46 20.05
N LEU A 125 -10.63 -3.57 20.53
CA LEU A 125 -10.15 -4.76 21.21
C LEU A 125 -10.41 -4.57 22.69
N LYS A 126 -11.66 -4.90 23.05
CA LYS A 126 -12.03 -5.34 24.39
C LYS A 126 -10.92 -6.27 24.88
N LYS A 127 -10.28 -5.90 25.99
CA LYS A 127 -9.56 -6.84 26.85
C LYS A 127 -10.53 -7.98 27.15
N SER A 128 -10.38 -9.11 26.45
CA SER A 128 -11.03 -10.34 26.86
C SER A 128 -10.37 -10.76 28.17
N LYS A 129 -11.01 -10.42 29.29
CA LYS A 129 -10.71 -11.00 30.59
C LYS A 129 -10.97 -12.50 30.45
N ALA A 130 -9.90 -13.29 30.44
CA ALA A 130 -10.00 -14.71 30.73
C ALA A 130 -10.51 -14.85 32.18
N TYR A 131 -11.66 -15.51 32.32
CA TYR A 131 -12.16 -16.05 33.58
C TYR A 131 -11.58 -17.44 33.80
#